data_AF-A0A4Q5RVA3-F1
#
_entry.id   AF-A0A4Q5RVA3-F1
#
_cell.length_a   1.000
_cell.length_b   1.000
_cell.length_c   1.000
_cell.angle_alpha   90.00
_cell.angle_beta   90.00
_cell.angle_gamma   90.00
#
_symmetry.space_group_name_H-M   'P 1'
#
loop_
_entity.id
_entity.type
_entity.pdbx_description
1 polymer ?
#
loop_
_entity_poly.entity_id
_entity_poly.type
_entity_poly.pdbx_seq_one_letter_code
_entity_poly.pdbx_strand_id
1 'polypeptide(L)' 'MRYVLPLLLLATPALADEPPHTGVAGSRSMPELSDILLAACAAGGLWFVRSRMRARFRRTPEAKTSKD' A
#
# COMPACT_ATOMS: atom_id res chain seq x y z
N MET A 1 -13.67 16.04 2.38
CA MET A 1 -12.49 16.55 3.14
C MET A 1 -11.47 15.47 3.52
N ARG A 2 -11.87 14.26 3.98
CA ARG A 2 -10.93 13.23 4.49
C ARG A 2 -9.98 12.57 3.46
N TYR A 3 -10.24 12.76 2.16
CA TYR A 3 -9.40 12.22 1.07
C TYR A 3 -8.51 13.28 0.40
N VAL A 4 -8.58 14.54 0.85
CA VAL A 4 -7.77 15.62 0.27
C VAL A 4 -6.30 15.46 0.66
N LEU A 5 -6.03 15.08 1.91
CA LEU A 5 -4.68 14.87 2.43
C LEU A 5 -3.89 13.75 1.70
N PRO A 6 -4.43 12.52 1.51
CA PRO A 6 -3.70 11.50 0.76
C PRO A 6 -3.54 11.88 -0.71
N LEU A 7 -4.52 12.55 -1.32
CA LEU A 7 -4.42 13.02 -2.70
C LEU A 7 -3.32 14.08 -2.87
N LEU A 8 -3.16 14.97 -1.88
CA LEU A 8 -2.08 15.96 -1.84
C LEU A 8 -0.70 15.29 -1.71
N LEU A 9 -0.59 14.25 -0.87
CA LEU A 9 0.64 13.45 -0.68
C LEU A 9 1.04 12.62 -1.90
N LEU A 10 0.10 12.28 -2.77
CA LEU A 10 0.38 11.63 -4.06
C LEU A 10 0.80 12.64 -5.15
N ALA A 11 0.43 13.91 -5.02
CA ALA A 11 0.75 14.97 -5.96
C ALA A 11 2.08 15.68 -5.67
N THR A 12 2.67 15.46 -4.48
CA THR A 12 3.96 16.06 -4.09
C THR A 12 5.15 15.76 -5.01
N PRO A 13 5.35 14.54 -5.58
CA PRO A 13 6.51 14.31 -6.45
C PRO A 13 6.38 15.01 -7.82
N ALA A 14 5.17 15.42 -8.21
CA ALA A 14 4.94 16.15 -9.47
C ALA A 14 5.21 17.66 -9.35
N LEU A 15 5.34 18.19 -8.13
CA LEU A 15 5.67 19.60 -7.83
C LEU A 15 7.14 19.78 -7.42
N ALA A 16 7.94 18.71 -7.43
CA ALA A 16 9.37 18.79 -7.18
C ALA A 16 10.08 19.35 -8.44
N ASP A 17 10.29 20.67 -8.45
CA ASP A 17 10.97 21.44 -9.51
C ASP A 17 12.51 21.31 -9.46
N GLU A 18 13.03 20.26 -8.81
CA GLU A 18 14.46 20.02 -8.60
C GLU A 18 14.86 18.71 -9.28
N PRO A 19 15.87 18.67 -10.16
CA PRO A 19 16.29 17.43 -10.83
C PRO A 19 16.89 16.48 -9.79
N PRO A 20 16.20 15.39 -9.38
CA PRO A 20 16.50 14.76 -8.08
C PRO A 20 17.44 13.54 -8.17
N HIS A 21 18.31 13.46 -9.19
CA HIS A 21 19.31 12.39 -9.29
C HIS A 21 20.33 12.71 -10.37
N THR A 22 21.59 12.92 -9.98
CA THR A 22 22.71 12.63 -10.88
C THR A 22 22.57 11.15 -11.22
N GLY A 23 22.43 10.80 -12.51
CA GLY A 23 22.14 9.43 -12.99
C GLY A 23 23.23 8.39 -12.72
N VAL A 24 24.04 8.59 -11.69
CA VAL A 24 25.05 7.68 -11.21
C VAL A 24 24.38 6.75 -10.19
N ALA A 25 24.05 5.53 -10.64
CA ALA A 25 23.62 4.47 -9.74
C ALA A 25 24.78 4.17 -8.77
N GLY A 26 24.73 4.74 -7.57
CA GLY A 26 25.68 4.40 -6.50
C GLY A 26 25.54 2.91 -6.16
N SER A 27 26.65 2.20 -6.07
CA SER A 27 26.65 0.79 -5.66
C SER A 27 26.16 0.69 -4.20
N ARG A 28 24.88 0.38 -4.02
CA ARG A 28 24.28 0.18 -2.69
C ARG A 28 24.56 -1.25 -2.22
N SER A 29 25.32 -1.37 -1.15
CA SER A 29 25.68 -2.64 -0.52
C SER A 29 24.66 -3.14 0.52
N MET A 30 23.69 -2.30 0.91
CA MET A 30 22.70 -2.61 1.94
C MET A 30 21.31 -2.05 1.56
N PRO A 31 20.21 -2.74 1.93
CA PRO A 31 18.86 -2.20 1.78
C PRO A 31 18.74 -0.92 2.59
N GLU A 32 18.32 0.17 1.96
CA GLU A 32 18.09 1.41 2.70
C GLU A 32 16.80 1.32 3.53
N LEU A 33 16.70 2.16 4.55
CA LEU A 33 15.44 2.33 5.31
C LEU A 33 14.26 2.62 4.37
N SER A 34 14.52 3.36 3.28
CA SER A 34 13.56 3.63 2.21
C SER A 34 13.02 2.36 1.55
N ASP A 35 13.88 1.36 1.30
CA ASP A 35 13.48 0.10 0.67
C ASP A 35 12.61 -0.74 1.62
N ILE A 36 12.95 -0.73 2.91
CA ILE A 36 12.18 -1.39 3.97
C ILE A 36 10.80 -0.73 4.10
N LEU A 37 10.74 0.60 4.10
CA LEU A 37 9.49 1.34 4.14
C LEU A 37 8.62 1.06 2.91
N LEU A 38 9.23 1.02 1.72
CA LEU A 38 8.53 0.71 0.48
C LEU A 38 7.95 -0.72 0.52
N ALA A 39 8.74 -1.70 0.96
CA ALA A 39 8.30 -3.09 1.12
C ALA A 39 7.17 -3.21 2.17
N ALA A 40 7.29 -2.51 3.30
CA ALA A 40 6.27 -2.49 4.34
C ALA A 40 4.96 -1.84 3.86
N CYS A 41 5.04 -0.73 3.12
CA CYS A 41 3.87 -0.09 2.51
C CYS A 41 3.15 -1.03 1.52
N ALA A 42 3.90 -1.70 0.65
CA ALA A 42 3.34 -2.66 -0.30
C ALA A 42 2.67 -3.86 0.41
N ALA A 43 3.37 -4.47 1.36
CA ALA A 43 2.85 -5.59 2.14
C ALA A 43 1.62 -5.18 2.98
N GLY A 44 1.66 -4.00 3.59
CA GLY A 44 0.55 -3.43 4.36
C GLY A 44 -0.69 -3.18 3.51
N GLY A 45 -0.52 -2.64 2.30
CA GLY A 45 -1.63 -2.45 1.35
C GLY A 45 -2.28 -3.78 0.94
N LEU A 46 -1.47 -4.77 0.59
CA LEU A 46 -1.98 -6.10 0.21
C LEU A 46 -2.68 -6.79 1.39
N TRP A 47 -2.09 -6.72 2.58
CA TRP A 47 -2.69 -7.26 3.80
C TRP A 47 -4.03 -6.59 4.13
N PHE A 48 -4.13 -5.27 4.00
CA PHE A 48 -5.35 -4.52 4.27
C PHE A 48 -6.48 -4.95 3.33
N VAL A 49 -6.22 -5.00 2.02
CA VAL A 49 -7.19 -5.45 1.01
C VAL A 49 -7.63 -6.89 1.28
N ARG A 50 -6.67 -7.79 1.52
CA ARG A 50 -6.93 -9.20 1.80
C ARG A 50 -7.74 -9.38 3.09
N SER A 51 -7.47 -8.58 4.12
CA SER A 51 -8.21 -8.61 5.39
C SER A 51 -9.65 -8.16 5.21
N ARG A 52 -9.89 -7.10 4.42
CA ARG A 52 -11.24 -6.62 4.09
C ARG A 52 -12.04 -7.61 3.25
N MET A 53 -11.41 -8.23 2.25
CA MET A 53 -12.04 -9.27 1.44
C MET A 53 -12.39 -10.50 2.28
N ARG A 54 -11.45 -11.02 3.08
CA ARG A 54 -11.72 -12.14 3.99
C ARG A 54 -12.81 -11.83 5.01
N ALA A 55 -12.85 -10.62 5.55
CA ALA A 55 -13.92 -10.19 6.46
C ALA A 55 -15.30 -10.20 5.78
N ARG A 56 -15.37 -9.93 4.48
CA ARG A 56 -16.60 -10.02 3.68
C ARG A 56 -17.01 -11.48 3.43
N PHE A 57 -16.06 -12.36 3.13
CA PHE A 57 -16.36 -13.79 2.91
C PHE A 57 -16.80 -14.53 4.17
N ARG A 58 -16.30 -14.15 5.36
CA ARG A 58 -16.78 -14.67 6.64
C ARG A 58 -18.21 -14.26 6.98
N ARG A 59 -18.77 -13.26 6.29
CA ARG A 59 -20.15 -12.80 6.44
C ARG A 59 -21.12 -13.41 5.44
N THR A 60 -20.65 -14.25 4.52
CA THR A 60 -21.52 -15.21 3.84
C THR A 60 -21.73 -16.32 4.86
N PRO A 61 -22.87 -16.34 5.59
CA PRO A 61 -23.19 -17.50 6.39
C PRO A 61 -23.35 -18.64 5.39
N GLU A 62 -23.05 -19.86 5.81
CA GLU A 62 -23.67 -21.01 5.18
C GLU A 62 -25.19 -20.83 5.26
N ALA A 63 -25.73 -20.23 4.21
CA ALA A 63 -27.09 -20.50 3.81
C ALA A 63 -27.08 -21.97 3.39
N LYS A 64 -27.76 -22.78 4.22
CA LYS A 64 -28.31 -24.13 3.97
C LYS A 64 -27.59 -25.26 4.72
N THR A 65 -28.15 -25.64 5.88
CA THR A 65 -29.08 -26.78 5.88
C THR A 65 -30.01 -26.70 7.09
N SER A 66 -31.21 -26.19 6.84
CA SER A 66 -32.41 -26.70 7.51
C SER A 66 -32.58 -28.12 6.98
N LYS A 67 -32.62 -29.11 7.87
CA LYS A 67 -33.27 -30.37 7.58
C LYS A 67 -33.95 -30.86 8.86
N ASP A 68 -35.23 -31.11 8.66
CA ASP A 68 -36.27 -31.56 9.58
C ASP A 68 -35.90 -32.80 10.40
#